data_AF-A0A2E8EYU4-F1
#
_entry.id   AF-A0A2E8EYU4-F1
#
_cell.length_a   1.000
_cell.length_b   1.000
_cell.length_c   1.000
_cell.angle_alpha   90.00
_cell.angle_beta   90.00
_cell.angle_gamma   90.00
#
_symmetry.space_group_name_H-M   'P 1'
#
loop_
_entity.id
_entity.type
_entity.pdbx_description
1 polymer ?
#
loop_
_entity_poly.entity_id
_entity_poly.type
_entity_poly.pdbx_seq_one_letter_code
_entity_poly.pdbx_strand_id
1 'polypeptide(L)'
;LGSSLNNIVIAISIGLIATSARVVRASAISIRGQDYISAAISTGAGWRRIVFRHVLPNTIPPYLVVATAGLGIAILQEASLSFLGVGVPPPHPSWGRMLSGTGREYLTIYPWLSLAPGIAIVVVVLAFNLVGDAFRDLFDPRLRGSEKR
;
A
#
# COMPACT_ATOMS: atom_id res chain seq x y z
N LEU A 1 -5.76 -4.42 -23.59
CA LEU A 1 -6.26 -3.29 -22.78
C LEU A 1 -5.36 -2.10 -23.12
N GLY A 2 -5.87 -1.07 -23.80
CA GLY A 2 -5.06 0.09 -24.21
C GLY A 2 -4.65 0.99 -23.03
N SER A 3 -3.88 2.05 -23.31
CA SER A 3 -3.47 3.05 -22.30
C SER A 3 -4.69 3.82 -21.78
N SER A 4 -5.11 3.51 -20.55
CA SER A 4 -6.17 4.21 -19.82
C SER A 4 -5.82 4.22 -18.34
N LEU A 5 -6.11 5.35 -17.68
CA LEU A 5 -5.89 5.51 -16.24
C LEU A 5 -6.57 4.38 -15.45
N ASN A 6 -7.80 4.01 -15.82
CA ASN A 6 -8.52 2.91 -15.18
C ASN A 6 -7.82 1.56 -15.37
N ASN A 7 -7.28 1.30 -16.56
CA ASN A 7 -6.57 0.04 -16.83
C ASN A 7 -5.29 -0.08 -15.98
N ILE A 8 -4.57 1.03 -15.81
CA ILE A 8 -3.36 1.07 -14.98
C ILE A 8 -3.71 0.85 -13.51
N VAL A 9 -4.74 1.55 -13.01
CA VAL A 9 -5.23 1.37 -11.63
C VAL A 9 -5.66 -0.07 -11.39
N ILE A 10 -6.42 -0.68 -12.31
CA ILE A 10 -6.84 -2.08 -12.21
C ILE A 10 -5.63 -3.02 -12.23
N ALA A 11 -4.70 -2.83 -13.17
CA ALA A 11 -3.51 -3.68 -13.30
C ALA A 11 -2.65 -3.66 -12.02
N ILE A 12 -2.39 -2.47 -11.47
CA ILE A 12 -1.65 -2.32 -10.21
C ILE A 12 -2.43 -2.94 -9.04
N SER A 13 -3.74 -2.67 -8.97
CA SER A 13 -4.59 -3.19 -7.90
C SER A 13 -4.63 -4.73 -7.88
N ILE A 14 -4.69 -5.38 -9.04
CA ILE A 14 -4.63 -6.84 -9.14
C ILE A 14 -3.28 -7.38 -8.65
N GLY A 15 -2.18 -6.66 -8.87
CA GLY A 15 -0.87 -7.05 -8.32
C GLY A 15 -0.84 -6.99 -6.79
N LEU A 16 -1.47 -5.97 -6.20
CA LEU A 16 -1.44 -5.75 -4.75
C LEU A 16 -2.48 -6.57 -3.97
N ILE A 17 -3.61 -6.91 -4.58
CA ILE A 17 -4.73 -7.58 -3.89
C ILE A 17 -4.31 -8.93 -3.29
N ALA A 18 -3.46 -9.70 -3.97
CA ALA A 18 -3.03 -11.01 -3.51
C ALA A 18 -2.20 -10.93 -2.22
N THR A 19 -1.35 -9.92 -2.10
CA THR A 19 -0.53 -9.69 -0.90
C THR A 19 -1.39 -9.18 0.26
N SER A 20 -2.25 -8.21 0.00
CA SER A 20 -3.20 -7.69 0.98
C SER A 20 -4.15 -8.77 1.50
N ALA A 21 -4.73 -9.58 0.62
CA ALA A 21 -5.64 -10.66 0.99
C ALA A 21 -4.96 -11.74 1.83
N ARG A 22 -3.70 -12.08 1.54
CA ARG A 22 -2.91 -13.03 2.35
C ARG A 22 -2.73 -12.53 3.79
N VAL A 23 -2.43 -11.26 3.97
CA VAL A 23 -2.19 -10.63 5.29
C VAL A 23 -3.49 -10.57 6.10
N VAL A 24 -4.58 -10.12 5.48
CA VAL A 24 -5.90 -10.09 6.14
C VAL A 24 -6.34 -11.52 6.51
N ARG A 25 -6.14 -12.50 5.62
CA ARG A 25 -6.47 -13.90 5.90
C ARG A 25 -5.66 -14.47 7.06
N ALA A 26 -4.35 -14.21 7.11
CA ALA A 26 -3.50 -14.65 8.21
C ALA A 26 -3.96 -14.06 9.55
N SER A 27 -4.26 -12.77 9.56
CA SER A 27 -4.77 -12.05 10.73
C SER A 27 -6.13 -12.61 11.17
N ALA A 28 -7.05 -12.84 10.23
CA ALA A 28 -8.37 -13.40 10.52
C ALA A 28 -8.31 -14.82 11.09
N ILE A 29 -7.41 -15.68 10.58
CA ILE A 29 -7.18 -17.03 11.13
C ILE A 29 -6.67 -16.94 12.57
N SER A 30 -5.71 -16.04 12.83
CA SER A 30 -5.18 -15.82 14.18
C SER A 30 -6.26 -15.33 15.15
N ILE A 31 -7.05 -14.34 14.75
CA ILE A 31 -8.16 -13.79 15.56
C ILE A 31 -9.21 -14.86 15.86
N ARG A 32 -9.59 -15.68 14.87
CA ARG A 32 -10.58 -16.74 15.03
C ARG A 32 -10.21 -17.76 16.11
N GLY A 33 -8.91 -17.97 16.35
CA GLY A 33 -8.40 -18.89 17.38
C GLY A 33 -8.40 -18.32 18.81
N GLN A 34 -8.85 -17.09 19.02
CA GLN A 34 -8.81 -16.43 20.33
C GLN A 34 -10.00 -16.81 21.22
N ASP A 35 -9.77 -16.94 22.53
CA ASP A 35 -10.78 -17.38 23.50
C ASP A 35 -12.02 -16.47 23.56
N TYR A 36 -11.86 -15.17 23.35
CA TYR A 36 -12.99 -14.24 23.35
C TYR A 36 -13.92 -14.43 22.16
N ILE A 37 -13.44 -14.98 21.03
CA ILE A 37 -14.28 -15.36 19.89
C ILE A 37 -15.09 -16.60 20.26
N SER A 38 -14.46 -17.60 20.87
CA SER A 38 -15.14 -18.81 21.35
C SER A 38 -16.23 -18.45 22.36
N ALA A 39 -15.94 -17.57 23.33
CA ALA A 39 -16.92 -17.08 24.29
C ALA A 39 -18.08 -16.32 23.62
N ALA A 40 -17.78 -15.45 22.64
CA ALA A 40 -18.81 -14.73 21.88
C ALA A 40 -19.76 -15.72 21.16
N ILE A 41 -19.21 -16.77 20.53
CA ILE A 41 -20.01 -17.82 19.90
C ILE A 41 -20.87 -18.55 20.93
N SER A 42 -20.32 -18.93 22.10
CA SER A 42 -21.05 -19.59 23.18
C SER A 42 -22.21 -18.75 23.72
N THR A 43 -22.10 -17.42 23.68
CA THR A 43 -23.19 -16.49 24.05
C THR A 43 -24.23 -16.26 22.95
N GLY A 44 -24.13 -16.98 21.81
CA GLY A 44 -25.07 -16.87 20.69
C GLY A 44 -24.77 -15.73 19.71
N ALA A 45 -23.55 -15.20 19.67
CA ALA A 45 -23.20 -14.18 18.68
C ALA A 45 -23.19 -14.76 17.26
N GLY A 46 -24.00 -14.19 16.36
CA GLY A 46 -24.02 -14.58 14.95
C GLY A 46 -22.75 -14.15 14.19
N TRP A 47 -22.47 -14.84 13.08
CA TRP A 47 -21.31 -14.60 12.19
C TRP A 47 -21.08 -13.12 11.87
N ARG A 48 -22.12 -12.39 11.46
CA ARG A 48 -22.01 -10.96 11.10
C ARG A 48 -21.50 -10.11 12.27
N ARG A 49 -22.00 -10.35 13.48
CA ARG A 49 -21.53 -9.65 14.69
C ARG A 49 -20.05 -9.95 14.94
N ILE A 50 -19.65 -11.21 14.81
CA ILE A 50 -18.25 -11.62 15.01
C ILE A 50 -17.33 -10.95 13.98
N VAL A 51 -17.70 -10.97 12.70
CA VAL A 51 -16.88 -10.36 11.65
C VAL A 51 -16.74 -8.85 11.87
N PHE A 52 -17.84 -8.11 11.98
CA PHE A 52 -17.79 -6.66 12.03
C PHE A 52 -17.30 -6.09 13.36
N ARG A 53 -17.54 -6.79 14.47
CA ARG A 53 -17.18 -6.28 15.81
C ARG A 53 -15.86 -6.83 16.34
N HIS A 54 -15.43 -8.00 15.88
CA HIS A 54 -14.22 -8.64 16.38
C HIS A 54 -13.17 -8.81 15.29
N VAL A 55 -13.49 -9.44 14.15
CA VAL A 55 -12.46 -9.75 13.14
C VAL A 55 -11.99 -8.48 12.42
N LEU A 56 -12.89 -7.75 11.79
CA LEU A 56 -12.60 -6.57 10.97
C LEU A 56 -11.75 -5.53 11.71
N PRO A 57 -12.15 -5.01 12.91
CA PRO A 57 -11.35 -4.01 13.61
C PRO A 57 -9.96 -4.51 14.03
N ASN A 58 -9.81 -5.81 14.31
CA ASN A 58 -8.51 -6.39 14.65
C ASN A 58 -7.63 -6.66 13.41
N THR A 59 -8.20 -6.74 12.21
CA THR A 59 -7.43 -6.87 10.96
C THR A 59 -7.01 -5.54 10.32
N ILE A 60 -7.63 -4.42 10.71
CA ILE A 60 -7.28 -3.09 10.18
C ILE A 60 -5.81 -2.72 10.44
N PRO A 61 -5.27 -2.89 11.67
CA PRO A 61 -3.88 -2.52 11.95
C PRO A 61 -2.85 -3.20 11.03
N PRO A 62 -2.79 -4.54 10.90
CA PRO A 62 -1.83 -5.19 9.99
C PRO A 62 -2.12 -4.88 8.52
N TYR A 63 -3.38 -4.62 8.15
CA TYR A 63 -3.71 -4.20 6.79
C TYR A 63 -3.16 -2.82 6.46
N LEU A 64 -3.25 -1.84 7.36
CA LEU A 64 -2.74 -0.48 7.15
C LEU A 64 -1.22 -0.45 6.93
N VAL A 65 -0.48 -1.28 7.66
CA VAL A 65 0.98 -1.42 7.49
C VAL A 65 1.32 -1.92 6.08
N VAL A 66 0.59 -2.92 5.58
CA VAL A 66 0.86 -3.46 4.24
C VAL A 66 0.31 -2.54 3.15
N ALA A 67 -0.80 -1.85 3.39
CA ALA A 67 -1.38 -0.90 2.45
C ALA A 67 -0.45 0.30 2.21
N THR A 68 0.17 0.83 3.26
CA THR A 68 1.14 1.94 3.15
C THR A 68 2.39 1.57 2.38
N ALA A 69 2.98 0.39 2.65
CA ALA A 69 4.06 -0.16 1.83
C ALA A 69 3.60 -0.39 0.37
N GLY A 70 2.37 -0.86 0.19
CA GLY A 70 1.75 -1.07 -1.12
C GLY A 70 1.61 0.21 -1.94
N LEU A 71 1.38 1.37 -1.30
CA LEU A 71 1.33 2.67 -1.99
C LEU A 71 2.69 3.03 -2.60
N GLY A 72 3.79 2.81 -1.88
CA GLY A 72 5.14 3.05 -2.41
C GLY A 72 5.42 2.19 -3.65
N ILE A 73 5.04 0.91 -3.58
CA ILE A 73 5.14 -0.02 -4.72
C ILE A 73 4.27 0.45 -5.89
N ALA A 74 3.03 0.87 -5.63
CA ALA A 74 2.10 1.35 -6.66
C ALA A 74 2.66 2.56 -7.42
N ILE A 75 3.25 3.53 -6.71
CA ILE A 75 3.87 4.72 -7.30
C ILE A 75 5.03 4.33 -8.21
N LEU A 76 5.91 3.43 -7.74
CA LEU A 76 7.03 2.96 -8.56
C LEU A 76 6.58 2.19 -9.80
N GLN A 77 5.52 1.38 -9.67
CA GLN A 77 4.92 0.65 -10.79
C GLN A 77 4.30 1.59 -11.82
N GLU A 78 3.51 2.58 -11.37
CA GLU A 78 2.94 3.60 -12.27
C GLU A 78 4.05 4.39 -12.98
N ALA A 79 5.05 4.87 -12.23
CA ALA A 79 6.16 5.63 -12.81
C ALA A 79 6.93 4.79 -13.84
N SER A 80 7.17 3.51 -13.57
CA SER A 80 7.83 2.58 -14.50
C SER A 80 7.00 2.38 -15.78
N LEU A 81 5.70 2.15 -15.65
CA LEU A 81 4.80 2.00 -16.82
C LEU A 81 4.72 3.29 -17.64
N SER A 82 4.63 4.44 -16.98
CA SER A 82 4.60 5.76 -17.61
C SER A 82 5.93 6.11 -18.28
N PHE A 83 7.04 5.69 -17.70
CA PHE A 83 8.35 5.82 -18.32
C PHE A 83 8.50 4.97 -19.59
N LEU A 84 7.90 3.77 -19.60
CA LEU A 84 7.84 2.89 -20.78
C LEU A 84 6.80 3.33 -21.82
N GLY A 85 6.06 4.41 -21.58
CA GLY A 85 5.07 4.95 -22.52
C GLY A 85 3.71 4.25 -22.52
N VAL A 86 3.50 3.26 -21.64
CA VAL A 86 2.23 2.53 -21.48
C VAL A 86 1.42 2.96 -20.25
N GLY A 87 1.94 3.93 -19.50
CA GLY A 87 1.28 4.48 -18.33
C GLY A 87 0.29 5.60 -18.63
N VAL A 88 0.19 6.57 -17.71
CA VAL A 88 -0.90 7.54 -17.68
C VAL A 88 -0.90 8.40 -18.96
N PRO A 89 -1.99 8.34 -19.77
CA PRO A 89 -2.04 9.06 -21.03
C PRO A 89 -2.18 10.58 -20.80
N PRO A 90 -1.69 11.42 -21.74
CA PRO A 90 -2.05 12.85 -21.76
C PRO A 90 -3.58 13.03 -21.78
N PRO A 91 -4.13 14.07 -21.15
CA PRO A 91 -3.49 15.27 -20.59
C PRO A 91 -3.02 15.13 -19.13
N HIS A 92 -3.19 13.97 -18.50
CA HIS A 92 -2.89 13.82 -17.08
C HIS A 92 -1.37 13.85 -16.80
N PRO A 93 -0.92 14.59 -15.77
CA PRO A 93 0.49 14.64 -15.41
C PRO A 93 0.94 13.32 -14.78
N SER A 94 2.13 12.85 -15.14
CA SER A 94 2.78 11.68 -14.54
C SER A 94 4.29 11.89 -14.46
N TRP A 95 4.87 11.64 -13.28
CA TRP A 95 6.32 11.76 -13.07
C TRP A 95 7.12 10.79 -13.93
N GLY A 96 6.62 9.58 -14.16
CA GLY A 96 7.27 8.61 -15.07
C GLY A 96 7.36 9.12 -16.50
N ARG A 97 6.31 9.82 -16.97
CA ARG A 97 6.28 10.41 -18.32
C ARG A 97 7.11 11.68 -18.44
N MET A 98 7.22 12.47 -17.36
CA MET A 98 8.15 13.60 -17.28
C MET A 98 9.61 13.13 -17.41
N LEU A 99 9.94 11.96 -16.83
CA LEU A 99 11.26 11.34 -16.96
C LEU A 99 11.55 10.83 -18.37
N SER A 100 10.60 10.17 -19.04
CA SER A 100 10.84 9.58 -20.37
C SER A 100 10.77 10.57 -21.53
N GLY A 101 9.97 11.64 -21.42
CA GLY A 101 9.84 12.69 -22.43
C GLY A 101 10.88 13.80 -22.26
N THR A 102 10.43 14.95 -21.76
CA THR A 102 11.25 16.17 -21.57
C THR A 102 12.49 15.90 -20.73
N GLY A 103 12.40 14.98 -19.77
CA GLY A 103 13.51 14.58 -18.93
C GLY A 103 14.69 14.09 -19.75
N ARG A 104 14.50 13.08 -20.61
CA ARG A 104 15.53 12.49 -21.49
C ARG A 104 16.01 13.44 -22.57
N GLU A 105 15.08 14.15 -23.21
CA GLU A 105 15.37 15.01 -24.36
C GLU A 105 16.27 16.19 -23.99
N TYR A 106 16.11 16.74 -22.78
CA TYR A 106 16.85 17.91 -22.32
C TYR A 106 17.85 17.57 -21.20
N LEU A 107 18.25 16.31 -21.01
CA LEU A 107 19.17 15.92 -19.92
C LEU A 107 20.46 16.73 -19.89
N THR A 108 21.04 17.00 -21.06
CA THR A 108 22.35 17.65 -21.19
C THR A 108 22.26 19.17 -21.05
N ILE A 109 21.07 19.75 -21.22
CA ILE A 109 20.85 21.20 -21.21
C ILE A 109 20.17 21.63 -19.90
N TYR A 110 19.13 20.89 -19.50
CA TYR A 110 18.26 21.18 -18.36
C TYR A 110 18.08 19.92 -17.47
N PRO A 111 19.13 19.47 -16.77
CA PRO A 111 19.10 18.23 -15.99
C PRO A 111 18.05 18.23 -14.87
N TRP A 112 17.63 19.40 -14.37
CA TRP A 112 16.58 19.53 -13.36
C TRP A 112 15.22 19.00 -13.83
N LEU A 113 14.93 18.99 -15.14
CA LEU A 113 13.69 18.44 -15.68
C LEU A 113 13.57 16.93 -15.44
N SER A 114 14.70 16.23 -15.32
CA SER A 114 14.74 14.82 -14.91
C SER A 114 14.91 14.64 -13.41
N LEU A 115 15.75 15.46 -12.76
CA LEU A 115 16.00 15.33 -11.32
C LEU A 115 14.76 15.62 -10.47
N ALA A 116 13.95 16.62 -10.84
CA ALA A 116 12.77 17.01 -10.07
C ALA A 116 11.73 15.86 -9.92
N PRO A 117 11.24 15.21 -10.99
CA PRO A 117 10.32 14.07 -10.84
C PRO A 117 10.98 12.86 -10.16
N GLY A 118 12.29 12.63 -10.37
CA GLY A 118 13.02 11.57 -9.69
C GLY A 118 13.08 11.76 -8.17
N ILE A 119 13.45 12.95 -7.71
CA ILE A 119 13.50 13.31 -6.28
C ILE A 119 12.09 13.29 -5.68
N ALA A 120 11.07 13.77 -6.40
CA ALA A 120 9.69 13.73 -5.93
C ALA A 120 9.21 12.29 -5.66
N ILE A 121 9.49 11.35 -6.58
CA ILE A 121 9.19 9.93 -6.39
C ILE A 121 9.91 9.40 -5.14
N VAL A 122 11.22 9.66 -5.01
CA VAL A 122 12.01 9.18 -3.86
C VAL A 122 11.44 9.69 -2.55
N VAL A 123 11.19 11.00 -2.44
CA VAL A 123 10.68 11.62 -1.21
C VAL A 123 9.31 11.05 -0.82
N VAL A 124 8.40 10.91 -1.79
CA VAL A 124 7.05 10.41 -1.52
C VAL A 124 7.06 8.93 -1.15
N VAL A 125 7.84 8.10 -1.87
CA VAL A 125 7.97 6.68 -1.54
C VAL A 125 8.60 6.49 -0.16
N LEU A 126 9.64 7.26 0.18
CA LEU A 126 10.23 7.24 1.51
C LEU A 126 9.22 7.66 2.58
N ALA A 127 8.48 8.75 2.36
CA ALA A 127 7.46 9.22 3.31
C ALA A 127 6.40 8.14 3.58
N PHE A 128 5.88 7.47 2.55
CA PHE A 128 4.90 6.39 2.74
C PHE A 128 5.48 5.16 3.43
N ASN A 129 6.74 4.81 3.17
CA ASN A 129 7.40 3.72 3.88
C ASN A 129 7.59 4.06 5.37
N LEU A 130 8.05 5.28 5.69
CA LEU A 130 8.20 5.74 7.08
C LEU A 130 6.85 5.77 7.83
N VAL A 131 5.77 6.16 7.16
CA VAL A 131 4.41 6.09 7.73
C VAL A 131 4.01 4.64 8.01
N GLY A 132 4.36 3.71 7.12
CA GLY A 132 4.12 2.28 7.31
C GLY A 132 4.90 1.70 8.50
N ASP A 133 6.16 2.10 8.66
CA ASP A 133 7.00 1.73 9.81
C ASP A 133 6.42 2.31 11.11
N ALA A 134 5.99 3.57 11.12
CA ALA A 134 5.35 4.17 12.29
C ALA A 134 4.04 3.46 12.68
N PHE A 135 3.23 3.04 11.70
CA PHE A 135 2.06 2.19 11.99
C PHE A 135 2.47 0.83 12.51
N ARG A 136 3.51 0.22 11.95
CA ARG A 136 4.02 -1.07 12.42
C ARG A 136 4.46 -0.97 13.87
N ASP A 137 5.20 0.06 14.23
CA ASP A 137 5.69 0.28 15.59
C ASP A 137 4.54 0.54 16.57
N LEU A 138 3.54 1.33 16.16
CA LEU A 138 2.34 1.58 16.96
C LEU A 138 1.54 0.29 17.22
N PHE A 139 1.54 -0.64 16.28
CA PHE A 139 0.76 -1.87 16.32
C PHE A 139 1.57 -3.10 16.75
N ASP A 140 2.90 -3.02 16.90
CA ASP A 140 3.72 -4.12 17.40
C ASP A 140 3.50 -4.32 18.91
N PRO A 141 2.88 -5.43 19.34
CA PRO A 141 2.59 -5.68 20.76
C PRO A 141 3.87 -5.88 21.59
N ARG A 142 5.00 -6.22 20.95
CA ARG A 142 6.26 -6.55 21.65
C ARG A 142 6.90 -5.35 22.32
N LEU A 143 6.68 -4.14 21.81
CA LEU A 143 7.19 -2.89 22.40
C LEU A 143 6.49 -2.52 23.72
N ARG A 144 5.27 -3.03 23.96
CA ARG A 144 4.51 -2.79 25.21
C ARG A 144 4.91 -3.72 26.37
N GLY A 145 5.70 -4.78 26.11
CA GLY A 145 6.07 -5.78 27.11
C GLY A 145 7.44 -5.58 27.78
N SER A 146 8.30 -4.72 27.22
CA SER A 146 9.68 -4.52 27.71
C SER A 146 9.84 -3.43 28.78
N GLU A 147 8.77 -2.67 29.06
CA GLU A 147 8.81 -1.53 30.00
C GLU A 147 8.27 -1.86 31.41
N LYS A 148 7.95 -3.14 31.67
CA LYS A 148 7.55 -3.62 32.99
C LYS A 148 8.32 -4.87 33.38
N ARG A 149 9.63 -4.72 33.61
CA ARG A 149 10.40 -5.58 34.52
C ARG A 149 11.39 -4.75 35.30
#